data_AF-A0A1H8YNJ7-F1
#
_entry.id   AF-A0A1H8YNJ7-F1
#
_cell.length_a   1.000
_cell.length_b   1.000
_cell.length_c   1.000
_cell.angle_alpha   90.00
_cell.angle_beta   90.00
_cell.angle_gamma   90.00
#
_symmetry.space_group_name_H-M   'P 1'
#
loop_
_entity.id
_entity.type
_entity.pdbx_description
1 polymer ?
#
loop_
_entity_poly.entity_id
_entity_poly.type
_entity_poly.pdbx_seq_one_letter_code
_entity_poly.pdbx_strand_id
1 'polypeptide(L)'
;MTFGDYLRLYVVWAQEAAGVLADAADLYGKLADRGMSGLADRRDETRRAIEYMEQVAGVNAAQGIAHDEMMAAGGSGNSRAYVEYEAMTRRHQALLPKDALG
;
A
#
# COMPACT_ATOMS: atom_id res chain seq x y z
N MET A 1 -14.86 14.70 3.57
CA MET A 1 -13.98 13.58 3.21
C MET A 1 -14.50 12.34 3.94
N THR A 2 -14.94 11.34 3.20
CA THR A 2 -15.36 10.04 3.75
C THR A 2 -14.14 9.18 4.07
N PHE A 3 -14.30 8.09 4.82
CA PHE A 3 -13.21 7.13 5.03
C PHE A 3 -12.75 6.47 3.72
N GLY A 4 -13.67 6.23 2.78
CA GLY A 4 -13.32 5.80 1.42
C GLY A 4 -12.45 6.82 0.69
N ASP A 5 -12.75 8.12 0.79
CA ASP A 5 -11.92 9.19 0.19
C ASP A 5 -10.53 9.24 0.82
N TYR A 6 -10.44 9.07 2.15
CA TYR A 6 -9.18 8.99 2.87
C TYR A 6 -8.32 7.83 2.36
N LEU A 7 -8.90 6.63 2.21
CA LEU A 7 -8.16 5.48 1.70
C LEU A 7 -7.67 5.69 0.26
N ARG A 8 -8.51 6.26 -0.62
CA ARG A 8 -8.10 6.57 -2.01
C ARG A 8 -6.95 7.57 -2.06
N LEU A 9 -6.93 8.57 -1.16
CA LEU A 9 -5.79 9.50 -1.06
C LEU A 9 -4.49 8.75 -0.73
N TYR A 10 -4.52 7.82 0.24
CA TYR A 10 -3.35 7.03 0.61
C TYR A 10 -2.90 6.07 -0.49
N VAL A 11 -3.82 5.54 -1.30
CA VAL A 11 -3.48 4.75 -2.49
C VAL A 11 -2.66 5.59 -3.45
N VAL A 12 -3.11 6.81 -3.75
CA VAL A 12 -2.39 7.73 -4.65
C VAL A 12 -0.99 8.05 -4.08
N TRP A 13 -0.90 8.39 -2.79
CA TRP A 13 0.39 8.67 -2.16
C TRP A 13 1.35 7.49 -2.19
N ALA A 14 0.86 6.27 -1.93
CA ALA A 14 1.69 5.07 -2.00
C ALA A 14 2.18 4.79 -3.43
N GLN A 15 1.33 5.02 -4.43
CA GLN A 15 1.72 4.90 -5.85
C GLN A 15 2.74 5.97 -6.27
N GLU A 16 2.56 7.21 -5.84
CA GLU A 16 3.52 8.30 -6.09
C GLU A 16 4.87 8.01 -5.42
N ALA A 17 4.86 7.54 -4.16
CA ALA A 17 6.06 7.13 -3.45
C ALA A 17 6.77 5.96 -4.15
N ALA A 18 6.03 4.95 -4.62
CA ALA A 18 6.57 3.84 -5.40
C ALA A 18 7.26 4.34 -6.69
N GLY A 19 6.67 5.32 -7.38
CA GLY A 19 7.29 5.96 -8.55
C GLY A 19 8.62 6.63 -8.23
N VAL A 20 8.68 7.44 -7.16
CA VAL A 20 9.93 8.09 -6.72
C VAL A 20 10.99 7.06 -6.32
N LEU A 21 10.60 5.98 -5.64
CA LEU A 21 11.49 4.89 -5.27
C LEU A 21 11.99 4.12 -6.51
N ALA A 22 11.17 3.97 -7.55
CA ALA A 22 11.60 3.35 -8.81
C ALA A 22 12.72 4.15 -9.48
N ASP A 23 12.57 5.49 -9.54
CA ASP A 23 13.61 6.37 -10.06
C ASP A 23 14.91 6.29 -9.23
N ALA A 24 14.78 6.23 -7.90
CA ALA A 24 15.93 6.06 -7.00
C ALA A 24 16.64 4.71 -7.19
N ALA A 25 15.88 3.61 -7.33
CA ALA A 25 16.43 2.29 -7.57
C ALA A 25 17.20 2.23 -8.91
N ASP A 26 16.67 2.86 -9.97
CA ASP A 26 17.36 2.96 -11.26
C ASP A 26 18.67 3.75 -11.14
N LEU A 27 18.67 4.88 -10.43
CA LEU A 27 19.89 5.64 -10.14
C LEU A 27 20.92 4.80 -9.38
N TYR A 28 20.51 4.11 -8.31
CA TYR A 28 21.41 3.24 -7.54
C TYR A 28 21.99 2.12 -8.40
N GLY A 29 21.21 1.52 -9.30
CA GLY A 29 21.71 0.56 -10.27
C GLY A 29 22.81 1.15 -11.15
N LYS A 30 22.56 2.31 -11.78
CA LYS A 30 23.53 3.00 -12.65
C LYS A 30 24.84 3.37 -11.94
N LEU A 31 24.77 3.73 -10.66
CA LEU A 31 25.94 4.08 -9.87
C LEU A 31 26.69 2.83 -9.39
N ALA A 32 25.97 1.75 -9.05
CA ALA A 32 26.57 0.45 -8.73
C ALA A 32 27.35 -0.12 -9.92
N ASP A 33 26.81 -0.01 -11.14
CA ASP A 33 27.48 -0.43 -12.38
C ASP A 33 28.80 0.33 -12.63
N ARG A 34 28.97 1.51 -12.02
CA ARG A 34 30.21 2.30 -12.06
C ARG A 34 31.20 1.96 -10.94
N GLY A 35 30.90 0.93 -10.14
CA GLY A 35 31.76 0.46 -9.05
C GLY A 35 31.61 1.22 -7.74
N MET A 36 30.54 2.02 -7.56
CA MET A 36 30.27 2.66 -6.28
C MET A 36 29.72 1.62 -5.28
N SER A 37 30.45 1.43 -4.19
CA SER A 37 30.13 0.41 -3.18
C SER A 37 28.83 0.69 -2.43
N GLY A 38 28.13 -0.38 -2.05
CA GLY A 38 26.90 -0.32 -1.25
C GLY A 38 25.63 0.09 -2.02
N LEU A 39 25.74 0.53 -3.28
CA LEU A 39 24.56 0.99 -4.03
C LEU A 39 23.73 -0.15 -4.63
N ALA A 40 24.31 -1.33 -4.84
CA ALA A 40 23.55 -2.52 -5.21
C ALA A 40 22.56 -2.92 -4.08
N ASP A 41 23.03 -2.89 -2.83
CA ASP A 41 22.18 -3.19 -1.67
C ASP A 41 21.08 -2.15 -1.51
N ARG A 42 21.40 -0.86 -1.70
CA ARG A 42 20.41 0.23 -1.67
C ARG A 42 19.36 0.11 -2.78
N ARG A 43 19.75 -0.30 -3.98
CA ARG A 43 18.79 -0.61 -5.06
C ARG A 43 17.83 -1.70 -4.61
N ASP A 44 18.35 -2.78 -4.03
CA ASP A 44 17.54 -3.94 -3.66
C ASP A 44 16.65 -3.65 -2.44
N GLU A 45 17.13 -2.88 -1.46
CA GLU A 45 16.30 -2.29 -0.39
C GLU A 45 15.17 -1.43 -0.95
N THR A 46 15.50 -0.55 -1.90
CA THR A 46 14.53 0.34 -2.53
C THR A 46 13.47 -0.43 -3.30
N ARG A 47 13.84 -1.52 -3.98
CA ARG A 47 12.89 -2.43 -4.64
C ARG A 47 11.93 -3.10 -3.66
N ARG A 48 12.42 -3.55 -2.50
CA ARG A 48 11.55 -4.06 -1.43
C ARG A 48 10.58 -3.00 -0.91
N ALA A 49 11.03 -1.73 -0.84
CA ALA A 49 10.16 -0.62 -0.46
C ALA A 49 9.07 -0.32 -1.50
N ILE A 50 9.37 -0.48 -2.80
CA ILE A 50 8.35 -0.37 -3.86
C ILE A 50 7.28 -1.45 -3.67
N GLU A 51 7.69 -2.72 -3.54
CA GLU A 51 6.76 -3.85 -3.35
C GLU A 51 5.88 -3.63 -2.10
N TYR A 52 6.47 -3.14 -1.00
CA TYR A 52 5.74 -2.77 0.21
C TYR A 52 4.67 -1.71 -0.08
N MET A 53 5.03 -0.61 -0.76
CA MET A 53 4.11 0.49 -1.05
C MET A 53 2.98 0.04 -1.99
N GLU A 54 3.29 -0.78 -3.00
CA GLU A 54 2.31 -1.34 -3.92
C GLU A 54 1.32 -2.26 -3.19
N GLN A 55 1.80 -3.08 -2.25
CA GLN A 55 0.95 -3.94 -1.43
C GLN A 55 0.03 -3.12 -0.53
N VAL A 56 0.55 -2.07 0.14
CA VAL A 56 -0.26 -1.16 0.96
C VAL A 56 -1.32 -0.44 0.11
N ALA A 57 -0.96 0.03 -1.07
CA ALA A 57 -1.90 0.63 -2.03
C ALA A 57 -3.00 -0.36 -2.40
N GLY A 58 -2.65 -1.61 -2.74
CA GLY A 58 -3.63 -2.65 -3.08
C GLY A 58 -4.62 -2.92 -1.95
N VAL A 59 -4.13 -3.05 -0.71
CA VAL A 59 -4.97 -3.28 0.47
C VAL A 59 -5.89 -2.09 0.75
N ASN A 60 -5.37 -0.86 0.68
CA ASN A 60 -6.17 0.35 0.91
C ASN A 60 -7.24 0.55 -0.17
N ALA A 61 -6.94 0.23 -1.43
CA ALA A 61 -7.91 0.28 -2.51
C ALA A 61 -9.06 -0.71 -2.27
N ALA A 62 -8.74 -1.96 -1.92
CA ALA A 62 -9.74 -2.98 -1.59
C ALA A 62 -10.58 -2.60 -0.36
N GLN A 63 -9.95 -2.01 0.66
CA GLN A 63 -10.65 -1.52 1.84
C GLN A 63 -11.58 -0.35 1.53
N GLY A 64 -11.19 0.55 0.61
CA GLY A 64 -12.03 1.65 0.15
C GLY A 64 -13.30 1.15 -0.51
N ILE A 65 -13.18 0.16 -1.40
CA ILE A 65 -14.33 -0.50 -2.05
C ILE A 65 -15.26 -1.14 -1.01
N ALA A 66 -14.70 -1.93 -0.09
CA ALA A 66 -15.50 -2.59 0.96
C ALA A 66 -16.24 -1.58 1.85
N HIS A 67 -15.62 -0.42 2.12
CA HIS A 67 -16.27 0.65 2.86
C HIS A 67 -17.43 1.28 2.07
N ASP A 68 -17.26 1.53 0.77
CA ASP A 68 -18.31 2.07 -0.09
C ASP A 68 -19.50 1.10 -0.18
N GLU A 69 -19.24 -0.20 -0.30
CA GLU A 69 -20.27 -1.25 -0.28
C GLU A 69 -21.05 -1.26 1.04
N MET A 70 -20.37 -1.15 2.19
CA MET A 70 -21.00 -1.07 3.50
C MET A 70 -21.93 0.15 3.62
N MET A 71 -21.47 1.30 3.13
CA MET A 71 -22.29 2.52 3.12
C MET A 71 -23.48 2.42 2.18
N ALA A 72 -23.31 1.83 0.98
CA ALA A 72 -24.39 1.63 0.01
C ALA A 72 -25.47 0.66 0.51
N ALA A 73 -25.09 -0.33 1.32
CA ALA A 73 -26.00 -1.32 1.91
C ALA A 73 -26.84 -0.79 3.10
N GLY A 74 -26.77 0.51 3.41
CA GLY A 74 -27.63 1.12 4.43
C GLY A 74 -27.05 1.14 5.84
N GLY A 75 -25.74 0.98 5.99
CA GLY A 75 -25.03 1.77 6.99
C GLY A 75 -24.30 1.02 8.10
N SER A 76 -23.54 1.83 8.83
CA SER A 76 -22.79 1.53 10.03
C SER A 76 -23.69 1.29 11.25
N GLY A 77 -23.12 0.73 12.33
CA GLY A 77 -23.85 0.52 13.59
C GLY A 77 -24.43 -0.90 13.75
N ASN A 78 -23.56 -1.92 13.74
CA ASN A 78 -23.92 -3.34 13.93
C ASN A 78 -24.94 -3.90 12.93
N SER A 79 -25.10 -3.26 11.78
CA SER A 79 -25.81 -3.86 10.65
C SER A 79 -25.06 -5.10 10.16
N ARG A 80 -25.77 -5.98 9.43
CA ARG A 80 -25.13 -7.12 8.75
C ARG A 80 -23.99 -6.67 7.83
N ALA A 81 -24.18 -5.57 7.11
CA ALA A 81 -23.17 -4.99 6.22
C ALA A 81 -21.91 -4.54 6.99
N TYR A 82 -22.08 -4.01 8.20
CA TYR A 82 -20.96 -3.62 9.06
C TYR A 82 -20.16 -4.85 9.54
N VAL A 83 -20.82 -5.96 9.90
CA VAL A 83 -20.14 -7.20 10.31
C VAL A 83 -19.35 -7.82 9.16
N GLU A 84 -19.93 -7.84 7.96
CA GLU A 84 -19.25 -8.31 6.75
C GLU A 84 -18.03 -7.43 6.42
N TYR A 85 -18.18 -6.11 6.52
CA TYR A 85 -17.09 -5.14 6.40
C TYR A 85 -15.98 -5.36 7.42
N GLU A 86 -16.29 -5.59 8.70
CA GLU A 86 -15.27 -5.88 9.73
C GLU A 86 -14.52 -7.18 9.44
N ALA A 87 -15.21 -8.21 8.95
CA ALA A 87 -14.57 -9.46 8.55
C ALA A 87 -13.62 -9.26 7.37
N MET A 88 -13.99 -8.47 6.37
CA MET A 88 -13.11 -8.08 5.27
C MET A 88 -11.92 -7.26 5.75
N THR A 89 -12.16 -6.31 6.66
CA THR A 89 -11.12 -5.47 7.26
C THR A 89 -10.05 -6.31 7.95
N ARG A 90 -10.44 -7.31 8.74
CA ARG A 90 -9.49 -8.25 9.37
C ARG A 90 -8.66 -9.03 8.35
N ARG A 91 -9.27 -9.45 7.23
CA ARG A 91 -8.56 -10.13 6.14
C ARG A 91 -7.57 -9.19 5.46
N HIS A 92 -7.99 -7.97 5.15
CA HIS A 92 -7.13 -6.93 4.57
C HIS A 92 -5.95 -6.56 5.47
N GLN A 93 -6.18 -6.41 6.78
CA GLN A 93 -5.11 -6.19 7.76
C GLN A 93 -4.10 -7.34 7.80
N ALA A 94 -4.56 -8.58 7.62
CA ALA A 94 -3.66 -9.74 7.55
C ALA A 94 -2.80 -9.76 6.27
N LEU A 95 -3.21 -9.04 5.22
CA LEU A 95 -2.47 -8.86 3.98
C LEU A 95 -1.52 -7.66 4.01
N LEU A 96 -1.53 -6.83 5.06
CA LEU A 96 -0.54 -5.77 5.19
C LEU A 96 0.84 -6.40 5.43
N PRO A 97 1.91 -5.82 4.85
CA PRO A 97 3.26 -6.33 5.06
C PRO A 97 3.61 -6.23 6.55
N LYS A 98 4.01 -7.35 7.16
CA LYS A 98 4.32 -7.45 8.60
C LYS A 98 5.74 -7.02 8.93
N ASP A 99 6.67 -7.22 7.98
CA ASP A 99 8.04 -6.74 8.07
C ASP A 99 8.17 -5.49 7.21
N ALA A 100 8.23 -4.34 7.89
CA ALA A 100 8.47 -3.06 7.26
C ALA A 100 9.97 -2.97 6.93
N LEU A 101 10.40 -3.67 5.88
CA LEU A 101 11.79 -3.72 5.40
C LEU A 101 12.71 -4.38 6.44
N GLY A 102 12.90 -5.70 6.29
CA GLY A 102 13.68 -6.54 7.22
C GLY A 102 15.05 -5.99 7.61
#